data_AF-A0AA39QVJ6-F1
#
_entry.id   AF-A0AA39QVJ6-F1
#
_cell.length_a   1.000
_cell.length_b   1.000
_cell.length_c   1.000
_cell.angle_alpha   90.00
_cell.angle_beta   90.00
_cell.angle_gamma   90.00
#
_symmetry.space_group_name_H-M   'P 1'
#
loop_
_entity.id
_entity.type
_entity.pdbx_description
1 polymer ?
#
loop_
_entity_poly.entity_id
_entity_poly.type
_entity_poly.pdbx_seq_one_letter_code
_entity_poly.pdbx_strand_id
1 'polypeptide(L)'
;MLPPELLENIFSHVEDQPTLYNLTRVGNRALYKAATPFLYAEPIIDGSNFDAFVRAICPSVNAHIRTNGLAELVRALDMSRLVHNSSKSLTARILGRVKGNLEAFVAPQASFGINCLAALSKCTKLQLLDLSFVSESIAMSDLLHSTASLPKLRILHLPRSSGQETHNRPIKEGTWPTKLGELHISGGLSDESVVALTALPQSVISLSIGNCTRLSMLTIRPLLEMRGPQLQSLEIVAPITALQVTRGPLNNVLNWAPNLAYLKISVDFLTADFLGVDENDIVIDENTLLHYSLKTLYLHCFDPTQCEDLNVQHVLIGILHGILVGVRILGIHQRLGWRDNDYWINHLVSINTALEEHARKDGPEAEISVEDAGIRFFGQR
;
A
#
# COMPACT_ATOMS: atom_id res chain seq x y z
N MET A 1 17.56 -41.70 10.07
CA MET A 1 16.55 -40.61 10.07
C MET A 1 17.32 -39.30 9.99
N LEU A 2 16.91 -38.34 9.15
CA LEU A 2 17.55 -37.02 9.15
C LEU A 2 17.30 -36.31 10.50
N PRO A 3 18.29 -35.58 11.04
CA PRO A 3 18.10 -34.67 12.17
C PRO A 3 16.98 -33.64 11.92
N PRO A 4 16.20 -33.26 12.95
CA PRO A 4 15.13 -32.27 12.83
C PRO A 4 15.61 -30.92 12.26
N GLU A 5 16.80 -30.49 12.64
CA GLU A 5 17.38 -29.20 12.24
C GLU A 5 17.67 -29.15 10.73
N LEU A 6 18.06 -30.30 10.15
CA LEU A 6 18.25 -30.41 8.70
C LEU A 6 16.90 -30.41 7.97
N LEU A 7 15.85 -31.00 8.56
CA LEU A 7 14.51 -30.97 7.98
C LEU A 7 13.93 -29.55 8.00
N GLU A 8 14.11 -28.82 9.10
CA GLU A 8 13.71 -27.41 9.21
C GLU A 8 14.44 -26.54 8.18
N ASN A 9 15.75 -26.77 7.99
CA ASN A 9 16.52 -26.04 6.98
C ASN A 9 16.12 -26.41 5.54
N ILE A 10 15.74 -27.66 5.27
CA ILE A 10 15.22 -28.03 3.95
C ILE A 10 13.87 -27.33 3.71
N PHE A 11 12.98 -27.33 4.71
CA PHE A 11 11.64 -26.77 4.56
C PHE A 11 11.59 -25.25 4.54
N SER A 12 12.59 -24.56 5.10
CA SER A 12 12.71 -23.10 4.96
C SER A 12 12.93 -22.66 3.50
N HIS A 13 13.41 -23.57 2.64
CA HIS A 13 13.59 -23.35 1.20
C HIS A 13 12.43 -23.89 0.34
N VAL A 14 11.42 -24.54 0.94
CA VAL A 14 10.23 -25.01 0.20
C VAL A 14 9.17 -23.92 0.24
N GLU A 15 8.94 -23.32 -0.91
CA GLU A 15 8.05 -22.17 -1.05
C GLU A 15 6.62 -22.58 -1.46
N ASP A 16 6.47 -23.80 -1.96
CA ASP A 16 5.22 -24.32 -2.49
C ASP A 16 4.38 -25.03 -1.40
N GLN A 17 3.19 -24.49 -1.15
CA GLN A 17 2.28 -25.00 -0.13
C GLN A 17 1.74 -26.43 -0.43
N PRO A 18 1.36 -26.79 -1.67
CA PRO A 18 1.08 -28.17 -2.06
C PRO A 18 2.20 -29.16 -1.70
N THR A 19 3.45 -28.78 -1.93
CA THR A 19 4.62 -29.61 -1.58
C THR A 19 4.69 -29.82 -0.06
N LEU A 20 4.58 -28.75 0.73
CA LEU A 20 4.52 -28.85 2.20
C LEU A 20 3.36 -29.73 2.67
N TYR A 21 2.18 -29.58 2.07
CA TYR A 21 1.01 -30.41 2.37
C TYR A 21 1.28 -31.90 2.06
N ASN A 22 1.83 -32.21 0.89
CA ASN A 22 2.17 -33.58 0.52
C ASN A 22 3.19 -34.20 1.49
N LEU A 23 4.20 -33.44 1.93
CA LEU A 23 5.18 -33.87 2.93
C LEU A 23 4.56 -34.24 4.28
N THR A 24 3.48 -33.56 4.69
CA THR A 24 2.72 -33.94 5.90
C THR A 24 2.00 -35.29 5.76
N ARG A 25 1.77 -35.79 4.54
CA ARG A 25 1.02 -37.02 4.25
C ARG A 25 1.88 -38.28 4.06
N VAL A 26 3.20 -38.16 3.95
CA VAL A 26 4.14 -39.26 3.62
C VAL A 26 4.21 -40.36 4.70
N GLY A 27 3.41 -40.30 5.77
CA GLY A 27 3.37 -41.33 6.83
C GLY A 27 4.56 -41.28 7.79
N ASN A 28 5.48 -40.32 7.62
CA ASN A 28 6.60 -40.10 8.52
C ASN A 28 6.27 -38.99 9.53
N ARG A 29 6.19 -39.35 10.82
CA ARG A 29 5.87 -38.42 11.92
C ARG A 29 6.88 -37.28 12.08
N ALA A 30 8.15 -37.49 11.73
CA ALA A 30 9.17 -36.45 11.79
C ALA A 30 8.95 -35.40 10.69
N LEU A 31 8.66 -35.83 9.45
CA LEU A 31 8.31 -34.92 8.35
C LEU A 31 7.02 -34.14 8.66
N TYR A 32 6.00 -34.82 9.18
CA TYR A 32 4.77 -34.16 9.62
C TYR A 32 5.05 -33.05 10.63
N LYS A 33 5.79 -33.36 11.71
CA LYS A 33 6.11 -32.38 12.75
C LYS A 33 6.94 -31.21 12.24
N ALA A 34 7.93 -31.47 11.39
CA ALA A 34 8.80 -30.42 10.88
C ALA A 34 8.11 -29.56 9.80
N ALA A 35 7.23 -30.12 8.96
CA ALA A 35 6.55 -29.36 7.90
C ALA A 35 5.33 -28.55 8.40
N THR A 36 4.68 -28.99 9.48
CA THR A 36 3.45 -28.36 9.99
C THR A 36 3.62 -26.86 10.32
N PRO A 37 4.68 -26.40 11.00
CA PRO A 37 4.93 -24.98 11.24
C PRO A 37 4.99 -24.15 9.96
N PHE A 38 5.68 -24.63 8.92
CA PHE A 38 5.79 -23.93 7.64
C PHE A 38 4.43 -23.89 6.90
N LEU A 39 3.68 -24.99 6.93
CA LEU A 39 2.37 -25.07 6.30
C LEU A 39 1.34 -24.10 6.91
N TYR A 40 1.38 -23.93 8.24
CA TYR A 40 0.47 -23.05 8.97
C TYR A 40 0.98 -21.62 9.16
N ALA A 41 2.24 -21.31 8.82
CA ALA A 41 2.80 -19.98 8.94
C ALA A 41 2.03 -18.95 8.09
N GLU A 42 1.76 -19.31 6.83
CA GLU A 42 1.08 -18.47 5.84
C GLU A 42 0.08 -19.31 5.04
N PRO A 43 -1.07 -19.67 5.64
CA PRO A 43 -2.02 -20.55 4.99
C PRO A 43 -2.69 -19.86 3.78
N ILE A 44 -2.63 -20.47 2.61
CA ILE A 44 -3.41 -20.05 1.44
C ILE A 44 -4.86 -20.53 1.65
N ILE A 45 -5.72 -19.59 1.99
CA ILE A 45 -7.13 -19.86 2.31
C ILE A 45 -8.02 -19.34 1.18
N ASP A 46 -9.03 -20.14 0.83
CA ASP A 46 -10.11 -19.82 -0.09
C ASP A 46 -11.44 -20.37 0.43
N GLY A 47 -12.53 -20.16 -0.33
CA GLY A 47 -13.85 -20.62 0.07
C GLY A 47 -14.00 -22.14 0.19
N SER A 48 -13.15 -22.93 -0.49
CA SER A 48 -13.21 -24.39 -0.50
C SER A 48 -12.57 -25.02 0.75
N ASN A 49 -11.53 -24.39 1.30
CA ASN A 49 -10.76 -24.92 2.41
C ASN A 49 -10.99 -24.19 3.75
N PHE A 50 -11.71 -23.06 3.74
CA PHE A 50 -11.93 -22.21 4.91
C PHE A 50 -12.48 -22.97 6.13
N ASP A 51 -13.51 -23.80 5.93
CA ASP A 51 -14.13 -24.55 7.02
C ASP A 51 -13.17 -25.57 7.67
N ALA A 52 -12.32 -26.20 6.85
CA ALA A 52 -11.31 -27.13 7.35
C ALA A 52 -10.24 -26.40 8.17
N PHE A 53 -9.80 -25.24 7.69
CA PHE A 53 -8.90 -24.35 8.42
C PHE A 53 -9.50 -23.91 9.76
N VAL A 54 -10.74 -23.41 9.74
CA VAL A 54 -11.45 -22.97 10.95
C VAL A 54 -11.58 -24.10 11.96
N ARG A 55 -11.94 -25.31 11.54
CA ARG A 55 -11.99 -26.48 12.45
C ARG A 55 -10.63 -26.82 13.05
N ALA A 56 -9.55 -26.64 12.29
CA ALA A 56 -8.19 -26.92 12.77
C ALA A 56 -7.71 -25.90 13.82
N ILE A 57 -7.95 -24.60 13.61
CA ILE A 57 -7.43 -23.54 14.49
C ILE A 57 -8.42 -23.09 15.57
N CYS A 58 -9.72 -23.26 15.33
CA CYS A 58 -10.83 -22.92 16.24
C CYS A 58 -11.71 -24.16 16.54
N PRO A 59 -11.17 -25.24 17.12
CA PRO A 59 -11.92 -26.49 17.33
C PRO A 59 -13.11 -26.34 18.28
N SER A 60 -13.10 -25.29 19.12
CA SER A 60 -14.21 -24.97 20.02
C SER A 60 -14.67 -23.53 19.86
N VAL A 61 -15.98 -23.35 20.00
CA VAL A 61 -16.63 -22.04 20.10
C VAL A 61 -16.16 -21.28 21.34
N ASN A 62 -15.90 -22.00 22.44
CA ASN A 62 -15.48 -21.41 23.70
C ASN A 62 -14.01 -20.97 23.63
N ALA A 63 -13.78 -19.67 23.72
CA ALA A 63 -12.45 -19.07 23.62
C ALA A 63 -11.46 -19.59 24.67
N HIS A 64 -11.94 -20.04 25.84
CA HIS A 64 -11.11 -20.55 26.94
C HIS A 64 -10.61 -21.99 26.74
N ILE A 65 -11.20 -22.75 25.81
CA ILE A 65 -10.75 -24.12 25.53
C ILE A 65 -9.43 -24.05 24.76
N ARG A 66 -8.37 -24.65 25.33
CA ARG A 66 -7.01 -24.70 24.75
C ARG A 66 -7.06 -25.26 23.33
N THR A 67 -6.39 -24.56 22.41
CA THR A 67 -6.24 -24.98 21.01
C THR A 67 -5.12 -26.00 20.86
N ASN A 68 -5.08 -26.65 19.70
CA ASN A 68 -4.14 -27.72 19.35
C ASN A 68 -2.72 -27.18 19.05
N GLY A 69 -2.37 -25.99 19.53
CA GLY A 69 -1.13 -25.25 19.19
C GLY A 69 -1.08 -24.69 17.75
N LEU A 70 -1.86 -25.23 16.81
CA LEU A 70 -1.82 -24.84 15.38
C LEU A 70 -2.12 -23.36 15.14
N ALA A 71 -3.02 -22.76 15.91
CA ALA A 71 -3.35 -21.34 15.77
C ALA A 71 -2.14 -20.43 16.11
N GLU A 72 -1.23 -20.90 16.96
CA GLU A 72 -0.02 -20.16 17.31
C GLU A 72 1.03 -20.22 16.19
N LEU A 73 0.89 -21.13 15.22
CA LEU A 73 1.83 -21.20 14.09
C LEU A 73 1.54 -20.12 13.04
N VAL A 74 0.33 -19.56 13.03
CA VAL A 74 -0.11 -18.57 12.04
C VAL A 74 0.61 -17.23 12.24
N ARG A 75 1.39 -16.83 11.24
CA ARG A 75 2.14 -15.56 11.21
C ARG A 75 1.54 -14.57 10.21
N ALA A 76 1.15 -15.01 9.02
CA ALA A 76 0.41 -14.21 8.07
C ALA A 76 -0.98 -14.82 7.86
N LEU A 77 -2.01 -13.98 7.84
CA LEU A 77 -3.37 -14.42 7.55
C LEU A 77 -4.02 -13.49 6.54
N ASP A 78 -4.14 -13.98 5.31
CA ASP A 78 -4.88 -13.30 4.25
C ASP A 78 -6.28 -13.89 4.11
N MET A 79 -7.29 -13.04 4.35
CA MET A 79 -8.71 -13.36 4.21
C MET A 79 -9.39 -12.54 3.12
N SER A 80 -8.66 -11.80 2.29
CA SER A 80 -9.20 -10.93 1.23
C SER A 80 -10.16 -11.67 0.29
N ARG A 81 -9.86 -12.92 -0.04
CA ARG A 81 -10.66 -13.79 -0.93
C ARG A 81 -11.93 -14.34 -0.29
N LEU A 82 -12.17 -14.08 0.99
CA LEU A 82 -13.29 -14.63 1.75
C LEU A 82 -14.41 -13.60 1.88
N VAL A 83 -15.31 -13.58 0.89
CA VAL A 83 -16.41 -12.59 0.85
C VAL A 83 -17.60 -13.02 1.71
N HIS A 84 -18.05 -14.27 1.61
CA HIS A 84 -19.24 -14.77 2.31
C HIS A 84 -19.00 -16.00 3.21
N ASN A 85 -17.74 -16.45 3.31
CA ASN A 85 -17.39 -17.69 4.02
C ASN A 85 -17.28 -17.51 5.54
N SER A 86 -17.18 -16.27 6.03
CA SER A 86 -17.01 -15.97 7.46
C SER A 86 -18.11 -15.04 7.98
N SER A 87 -18.40 -15.16 9.28
CA SER A 87 -19.22 -14.20 10.02
C SER A 87 -18.32 -13.29 10.86
N LYS A 88 -18.81 -12.10 11.23
CA LYS A 88 -18.05 -11.15 12.06
C LYS A 88 -17.55 -11.80 13.36
N SER A 89 -18.43 -12.55 14.03
CA SER A 89 -18.09 -13.26 15.27
C SER A 89 -17.02 -14.33 15.06
N LEU A 90 -17.05 -15.02 13.91
CA LEU A 90 -16.04 -16.01 13.55
C LEU A 90 -14.69 -15.34 13.26
N THR A 91 -14.65 -14.24 12.50
CA THR A 91 -13.43 -13.48 12.22
C THR A 91 -12.78 -12.96 13.51
N ALA A 92 -13.56 -12.38 14.41
CA ALA A 92 -13.06 -11.95 15.72
C ALA A 92 -12.50 -13.12 16.54
N ARG A 93 -13.14 -14.29 16.47
CA ARG A 93 -12.66 -15.50 17.14
C ARG A 93 -11.35 -16.01 16.55
N ILE A 94 -11.23 -16.05 15.22
CA ILE A 94 -9.99 -16.43 14.51
C ILE A 94 -8.85 -15.52 14.95
N LEU A 95 -9.04 -14.20 14.87
CA LEU A 95 -8.07 -13.21 15.37
C LEU A 95 -7.70 -13.46 16.83
N GLY A 96 -8.70 -13.74 17.67
CA GLY A 96 -8.49 -14.06 19.08
C GLY A 96 -7.63 -15.31 19.32
N ARG A 97 -7.60 -16.27 18.38
CA ARG A 97 -6.76 -17.47 18.44
C ARG A 97 -5.34 -17.23 17.90
N VAL A 98 -5.19 -16.45 16.82
CA VAL A 98 -3.89 -16.23 16.16
C VAL A 98 -3.10 -15.04 16.71
N LYS A 99 -3.72 -14.18 17.53
CA LYS A 99 -3.14 -12.93 18.06
C LYS A 99 -1.72 -13.03 18.66
N GLY A 100 -1.31 -14.19 19.15
CA GLY A 100 -0.01 -14.37 19.80
C GLY A 100 1.17 -14.24 18.85
N ASN A 101 0.99 -14.64 17.59
CA ASN A 101 2.07 -14.73 16.60
C ASN A 101 1.76 -14.04 15.26
N LEU A 102 0.58 -13.44 15.10
CA LEU A 102 0.18 -12.73 13.89
C LEU A 102 1.08 -11.51 13.63
N GLU A 103 1.71 -11.49 12.46
CA GLU A 103 2.61 -10.46 11.94
C GLU A 103 2.00 -9.72 10.73
N ALA A 104 1.19 -10.38 9.92
CA ALA A 104 0.47 -9.75 8.80
C ALA A 104 -0.99 -10.20 8.77
N PHE A 105 -1.90 -9.25 8.57
CA PHE A 105 -3.32 -9.53 8.47
C PHE A 105 -3.97 -8.73 7.33
N VAL A 106 -4.62 -9.44 6.42
CA VAL A 106 -5.48 -8.84 5.39
C VAL A 106 -6.93 -9.21 5.70
N ALA A 107 -7.73 -8.19 6.00
CA ALA A 107 -9.10 -8.39 6.45
C ALA A 107 -10.04 -8.84 5.31
N PRO A 108 -11.02 -9.70 5.62
CA PRO A 108 -12.08 -10.05 4.67
C PRO A 108 -13.01 -8.86 4.42
N GLN A 109 -13.56 -8.76 3.21
CA GLN A 109 -14.40 -7.64 2.78
C GLN A 109 -15.63 -7.39 3.68
N ALA A 110 -16.41 -8.44 4.01
CA ALA A 110 -17.72 -8.29 4.65
C ALA A 110 -17.77 -8.72 6.14
N SER A 111 -16.75 -9.41 6.64
CA SER A 111 -16.78 -10.04 7.96
C SER A 111 -15.78 -9.45 8.96
N PHE A 112 -15.14 -8.34 8.63
CA PHE A 112 -14.34 -7.55 9.57
C PHE A 112 -15.14 -6.32 10.02
N GLY A 113 -15.29 -6.15 11.34
CA GLY A 113 -16.09 -5.09 11.94
C GLY A 113 -15.60 -4.72 13.34
N ILE A 114 -16.36 -3.87 14.04
CA ILE A 114 -15.99 -3.32 15.37
C ILE A 114 -15.68 -4.40 16.42
N ASN A 115 -16.35 -5.56 16.32
CA ASN A 115 -16.15 -6.70 17.20
C ASN A 115 -14.77 -7.37 17.07
N CYS A 116 -14.06 -7.11 15.96
CA CYS A 116 -12.70 -7.61 15.73
C CYS A 116 -11.64 -6.75 16.42
N LEU A 117 -11.94 -5.49 16.74
CA LEU A 117 -10.96 -4.52 17.26
C LEU A 117 -10.34 -4.95 18.60
N ALA A 118 -11.12 -5.55 19.49
CA ALA A 118 -10.63 -6.03 20.78
C ALA A 118 -9.68 -7.24 20.68
N ALA A 119 -9.78 -8.03 19.61
CA ALA A 119 -8.84 -9.10 19.31
C ALA A 119 -7.61 -8.55 18.59
N LEU A 120 -7.82 -7.62 17.66
CA LEU A 120 -6.78 -6.93 16.91
C LEU A 120 -5.80 -6.20 17.83
N SER A 121 -6.28 -5.45 18.82
CA SER A 121 -5.43 -4.71 19.78
C SER A 121 -4.49 -5.60 20.61
N LYS A 122 -4.74 -6.92 20.62
CA LYS A 122 -3.90 -7.90 21.32
C LYS A 122 -2.87 -8.56 20.41
N CYS A 123 -2.85 -8.23 19.12
CA CYS A 123 -1.91 -8.77 18.13
C CYS A 123 -0.56 -8.03 18.21
N THR A 124 0.17 -8.18 19.31
CA THR A 124 1.35 -7.35 19.62
C THR A 124 2.54 -7.54 18.66
N LYS A 125 2.52 -8.59 17.84
CA LYS A 125 3.52 -8.85 16.79
C LYS A 125 3.12 -8.31 15.41
N LEU A 126 1.92 -7.76 15.26
CA LEU A 126 1.39 -7.30 13.98
C LEU A 126 2.25 -6.16 13.42
N GLN A 127 2.68 -6.32 12.16
CA GLN A 127 3.50 -5.39 11.39
C GLN A 127 2.74 -4.81 10.20
N LEU A 128 1.88 -5.62 9.57
CA LEU A 128 1.04 -5.22 8.45
C LEU A 128 -0.43 -5.45 8.81
N LEU A 129 -1.24 -4.40 8.67
CA LEU A 129 -2.68 -4.45 8.77
C LEU A 129 -3.31 -3.86 7.51
N ASP A 130 -3.92 -4.72 6.69
CA ASP A 130 -4.62 -4.30 5.49
C ASP A 130 -6.14 -4.41 5.66
N LEU A 131 -6.82 -3.26 5.63
CA LEU A 131 -8.28 -3.16 5.69
C LEU A 131 -8.88 -2.63 4.38
N SER A 132 -8.11 -2.49 3.30
CA SER A 132 -8.54 -1.88 2.03
C SER A 132 -9.81 -2.50 1.43
N PHE A 133 -10.00 -3.81 1.61
CA PHE A 133 -11.18 -4.52 1.12
C PHE A 133 -12.43 -4.34 1.98
N VAL A 134 -12.29 -3.94 3.25
CA VAL A 134 -13.37 -3.86 4.22
C VAL A 134 -14.42 -2.85 3.77
N SER A 135 -15.66 -3.33 3.64
CA SER A 135 -16.82 -2.48 3.27
C SER A 135 -17.62 -2.01 4.48
N GLU A 136 -17.47 -2.65 5.63
CA GLU A 136 -18.16 -2.25 6.85
C GLU A 136 -17.64 -0.89 7.36
N SER A 137 -18.55 -0.01 7.77
CA SER A 137 -18.16 1.28 8.39
C SER A 137 -17.62 1.05 9.79
N ILE A 138 -16.35 1.39 9.99
CA ILE A 138 -15.67 1.40 11.28
C ILE A 138 -15.21 2.83 11.53
N ALA A 139 -15.53 3.37 12.70
CA ALA A 139 -15.03 4.68 13.11
C ALA A 139 -13.50 4.68 13.10
N MET A 140 -12.90 5.64 12.39
CA MET A 140 -11.47 5.84 12.33
C MET A 140 -10.90 6.06 13.73
N SER A 141 -11.61 6.79 14.60
CA SER A 141 -11.19 6.99 15.99
C SER A 141 -11.07 5.67 16.78
N ASP A 142 -12.02 4.76 16.63
CA ASP A 142 -11.99 3.44 17.30
C ASP A 142 -10.92 2.52 16.70
N LEU A 143 -10.71 2.59 15.38
CA LEU A 143 -9.64 1.86 14.69
C LEU A 143 -8.27 2.34 15.15
N LEU A 144 -8.02 3.65 15.13
CA LEU A 144 -6.76 4.24 15.57
C LEU A 144 -6.51 3.92 17.05
N HIS A 145 -7.51 4.07 17.93
CA HIS A 145 -7.36 3.70 19.33
C HIS A 145 -6.98 2.22 19.53
N SER A 146 -7.56 1.31 18.75
CA SER A 146 -7.27 -0.12 18.83
C SER A 146 -5.87 -0.46 18.31
N THR A 147 -5.43 0.24 17.26
CA THR A 147 -4.12 0.02 16.63
C THR A 147 -2.98 0.77 17.31
N ALA A 148 -3.25 1.84 18.07
CA ALA A 148 -2.25 2.62 18.80
C ALA A 148 -1.40 1.75 19.75
N SER A 149 -2.02 0.72 20.32
CA SER A 149 -1.39 -0.22 21.24
C SER A 149 -0.45 -1.23 20.57
N LEU A 150 -0.36 -1.25 19.23
CA LEU A 150 0.41 -2.23 18.47
C LEU A 150 1.86 -1.76 18.28
N PRO A 151 2.83 -2.28 19.04
CA PRO A 151 4.18 -1.70 19.13
C PRO A 151 5.07 -1.99 17.91
N LYS A 152 4.61 -2.86 17.00
CA LYS A 152 5.34 -3.29 15.81
C LYS A 152 4.64 -2.93 14.49
N LEU A 153 3.48 -2.28 14.55
CA LEU A 153 2.71 -1.97 13.35
C LEU A 153 3.48 -0.93 12.52
N ARG A 154 3.78 -1.31 11.27
CA ARG A 154 4.57 -0.52 10.31
C ARG A 154 3.77 -0.10 9.10
N ILE A 155 2.86 -0.96 8.64
CA ILE A 155 2.05 -0.75 7.44
C ILE A 155 0.58 -0.81 7.84
N LEU A 156 -0.17 0.25 7.53
CA LEU A 156 -1.60 0.34 7.78
C LEU A 156 -2.32 0.77 6.51
N HIS A 157 -3.21 -0.08 5.99
CA HIS A 157 -4.15 0.32 4.95
C HIS A 157 -5.52 0.55 5.58
N LEU A 158 -6.02 1.78 5.50
CA LEU A 158 -7.32 2.16 6.01
C LEU A 158 -8.47 1.59 5.16
N PRO A 159 -9.61 1.28 5.78
CA PRO A 159 -10.77 0.78 5.05
C PRO A 159 -11.38 1.86 4.15
N ARG A 160 -11.95 1.45 3.01
CA ARG A 160 -12.65 2.35 2.06
C ARG A 160 -13.88 3.04 2.64
N SER A 161 -14.41 2.53 3.75
CA SER A 161 -15.51 3.12 4.49
C SER A 161 -15.06 4.11 5.58
N SER A 162 -13.75 4.35 5.72
CA SER A 162 -13.22 5.31 6.71
C SER A 162 -13.76 6.71 6.41
N GLY A 163 -14.34 7.38 7.42
CA GLY A 163 -14.86 8.74 7.29
C GLY A 163 -16.39 8.92 7.25
N GLN A 164 -17.19 7.85 7.30
CA GLN A 164 -18.65 7.98 7.50
C GLN A 164 -19.04 8.17 8.99
N GLU A 165 -18.25 8.89 9.76
CA GLU A 165 -18.52 9.10 11.19
C GLU A 165 -19.65 10.13 11.39
N THR A 166 -20.70 9.74 12.12
CA THR A 166 -21.73 10.66 12.65
C THR A 166 -21.37 11.21 14.03
N HIS A 167 -20.30 10.70 14.65
CA HIS A 167 -19.91 11.01 16.03
C HIS A 167 -18.44 11.42 16.11
N ASN A 168 -18.19 12.73 16.08
CA ASN A 168 -16.87 13.35 16.25
C ASN A 168 -16.29 13.03 17.64
N ARG A 169 -15.51 11.95 17.78
CA ARG A 169 -14.52 11.87 18.85
C ARG A 169 -13.26 12.56 18.36
N PRO A 170 -12.78 13.63 19.02
CA PRO A 170 -11.56 14.30 18.59
C PRO A 170 -10.40 13.31 18.68
N ILE A 171 -9.75 13.06 17.56
CA ILE A 171 -8.55 12.23 17.47
C ILE A 171 -7.41 13.04 18.09
N LYS A 172 -6.98 12.61 19.27
CA LYS A 172 -5.91 13.28 20.03
C LYS A 172 -4.53 12.86 19.53
N GLU A 173 -3.53 13.67 19.84
CA GLU A 173 -2.12 13.28 19.72
C GLU A 173 -1.86 11.94 20.44
N GLY A 174 -1.09 11.05 19.81
CA GLY A 174 -0.78 9.71 20.35
C GLY A 174 -1.80 8.61 20.02
N THR A 175 -2.77 8.87 19.15
CA THR A 175 -3.71 7.86 18.64
C THR A 175 -3.16 7.01 17.51
N TRP A 176 -2.08 7.44 16.87
CA TRP A 176 -1.41 6.67 15.82
C TRP A 176 -0.40 5.68 16.40
N PRO A 177 -0.19 4.52 15.74
CA PRO A 177 0.87 3.59 16.10
C PRO A 177 2.25 4.27 15.95
N THR A 178 3.09 4.17 16.97
CA THR A 178 4.36 4.95 17.05
C THR A 178 5.44 4.52 16.07
N LYS A 179 5.35 3.32 15.51
CA LYS A 179 6.29 2.77 14.51
C LYS A 179 5.72 2.72 13.09
N LEU A 180 4.60 3.39 12.86
CA LEU A 180 3.95 3.41 11.55
C LEU A 180 4.86 4.08 10.53
N GLY A 181 5.28 3.33 9.52
CA GLY A 181 6.16 3.80 8.44
C GLY A 181 5.41 4.08 7.14
N GLU A 182 4.34 3.33 6.90
CA GLU A 182 3.55 3.38 5.68
C GLU A 182 2.06 3.46 6.01
N LEU A 183 1.40 4.43 5.39
CA LEU A 183 -0.04 4.64 5.53
C LEU A 183 -0.69 4.72 4.15
N HIS A 184 -1.66 3.84 3.91
CA HIS A 184 -2.53 3.90 2.76
C HIS A 184 -3.92 4.39 3.18
N ILE A 185 -4.30 5.53 2.61
CA ILE A 185 -5.54 6.23 2.84
C ILE A 185 -6.46 5.95 1.67
N SER A 186 -7.63 5.38 1.96
CA SER A 186 -8.66 5.20 0.93
C SER A 186 -10.06 5.39 1.46
N GLY A 187 -10.98 5.84 0.59
CA GLY A 187 -12.39 5.87 0.91
C GLY A 187 -12.98 7.24 1.27
N GLY A 188 -14.02 7.20 2.09
CA GLY A 188 -14.92 8.33 2.38
C GLY A 188 -14.38 9.45 3.29
N LEU A 189 -13.06 9.57 3.46
CA LEU A 189 -12.47 10.60 4.31
C LEU A 189 -12.85 12.00 3.80
N SER A 190 -13.35 12.80 4.73
CA SER A 190 -13.71 14.20 4.51
C SER A 190 -12.65 15.14 5.06
N ASP A 191 -12.72 16.40 4.67
CA ASP A 191 -11.85 17.46 5.21
C ASP A 191 -12.00 17.64 6.74
N GLU A 192 -13.08 17.16 7.36
CA GLU A 192 -13.21 17.15 8.83
C GLU A 192 -12.20 16.18 9.48
N SER A 193 -11.70 15.20 8.73
CA SER A 193 -10.72 14.23 9.16
C SER A 193 -9.27 14.74 9.11
N VAL A 194 -9.04 15.98 8.62
CA VAL A 194 -7.71 16.63 8.53
C VAL A 194 -6.97 16.57 9.86
N VAL A 195 -7.66 16.85 10.97
CA VAL A 195 -7.04 16.90 12.31
C VAL A 195 -6.40 15.57 12.69
N ALA A 196 -6.97 14.46 12.23
CA ALA A 196 -6.38 13.14 12.46
C ALA A 196 -5.08 12.96 11.66
N LEU A 197 -5.06 13.45 10.42
CA LEU A 197 -3.93 13.32 9.50
C LEU A 197 -2.80 14.29 9.84
N THR A 198 -3.09 15.45 10.41
CA THR A 198 -2.03 16.35 10.90
C THR A 198 -1.30 15.75 12.10
N ALA A 199 -1.95 14.88 12.88
CA ALA A 199 -1.35 14.17 14.02
C ALA A 199 -0.51 12.93 13.63
N LEU A 200 -0.18 12.73 12.34
CA LEU A 200 0.64 11.60 11.90
C LEU A 200 2.02 11.58 12.56
N PRO A 201 2.55 10.40 12.92
CA PRO A 201 3.86 10.30 13.55
C PRO A 201 4.99 10.58 12.55
N GLN A 202 6.14 11.05 13.05
CA GLN A 202 7.31 11.32 12.22
C GLN A 202 7.91 10.07 11.57
N SER A 203 7.55 8.89 12.06
CA SER A 203 7.97 7.62 11.48
C SER A 203 7.39 7.35 10.09
N VAL A 204 6.30 8.04 9.71
CA VAL A 204 5.65 7.85 8.40
C VAL A 204 6.51 8.47 7.30
N ILE A 205 7.08 7.60 6.47
CA ILE A 205 7.91 7.96 5.31
C ILE A 205 7.23 7.65 3.98
N SER A 206 6.18 6.82 3.99
CA SER A 206 5.39 6.45 2.81
C SER A 206 3.92 6.77 3.05
N LEU A 207 3.33 7.55 2.14
CA LEU A 207 1.92 7.94 2.18
C LEU A 207 1.27 7.64 0.82
N SER A 208 0.19 6.89 0.84
CA SER A 208 -0.63 6.64 -0.35
C SER A 208 -2.05 7.15 -0.12
N ILE A 209 -2.59 7.88 -1.07
CA ILE A 209 -3.94 8.46 -1.05
C ILE A 209 -4.64 8.07 -2.35
N GLY A 210 -5.74 7.35 -2.26
CA GLY A 210 -6.53 7.03 -3.45
C GLY A 210 -7.96 6.63 -3.17
N ASN A 211 -8.82 6.71 -4.19
CA ASN A 211 -10.26 6.46 -4.05
C ASN A 211 -10.93 7.35 -2.98
N CYS A 212 -10.54 8.61 -2.88
CA CYS A 212 -11.04 9.56 -1.88
C CYS A 212 -11.92 10.64 -2.51
N THR A 213 -13.22 10.41 -2.67
CA THR A 213 -14.10 11.32 -3.43
C THR A 213 -14.37 12.66 -2.74
N ARG A 214 -14.24 12.72 -1.41
CA ARG A 214 -14.57 13.91 -0.59
C ARG A 214 -13.35 14.70 -0.11
N LEU A 215 -12.14 14.27 -0.47
CA LEU A 215 -10.90 14.88 0.01
C LEU A 215 -10.49 16.03 -0.92
N SER A 216 -10.45 17.25 -0.39
CA SER A 216 -10.13 18.44 -1.19
C SER A 216 -8.67 18.91 -1.01
N MET A 217 -8.26 19.87 -1.83
CA MET A 217 -6.96 20.55 -1.66
C MET A 217 -6.83 21.28 -0.32
N LEU A 218 -7.94 21.64 0.34
CA LEU A 218 -7.91 22.23 1.68
C LEU A 218 -7.35 21.26 2.72
N THR A 219 -7.38 19.96 2.43
CA THR A 219 -6.81 18.90 3.28
C THR A 219 -5.45 18.46 2.80
N ILE A 220 -5.33 18.15 1.51
CA ILE A 220 -4.12 17.55 0.94
C ILE A 220 -2.94 18.50 1.05
N ARG A 221 -3.14 19.79 0.72
CA ARG A 221 -2.04 20.76 0.76
C ARG A 221 -1.48 20.97 2.17
N PRO A 222 -2.27 21.29 3.21
CA PRO A 222 -1.72 21.43 4.56
C PRO A 222 -1.09 20.15 5.10
N LEU A 223 -1.63 18.98 4.74
CA LEU A 223 -1.03 17.69 5.09
C LEU A 223 0.37 17.54 4.48
N LEU A 224 0.51 17.82 3.18
CA LEU A 224 1.78 17.74 2.48
C LEU A 224 2.75 18.86 2.89
N GLU A 225 2.29 20.08 3.16
CA GLU A 225 3.17 21.14 3.68
C GLU A 225 3.72 20.79 5.07
N MET A 226 2.92 20.11 5.92
CA MET A 226 3.33 19.71 7.27
C MET A 226 4.19 18.43 7.28
N ARG A 227 3.84 17.43 6.46
CA ARG A 227 4.43 16.08 6.50
C ARG A 227 5.26 15.73 5.27
N GLY A 228 5.13 16.47 4.18
CA GLY A 228 5.90 16.25 2.96
C GLY A 228 7.42 16.28 3.14
N PRO A 229 8.02 17.15 3.98
CA PRO A 229 9.47 17.17 4.17
C PRO A 229 10.08 15.87 4.72
N GLN A 230 9.30 15.02 5.41
CA GLN A 230 9.76 13.71 5.89
C GLN A 230 9.42 12.55 4.95
N LEU A 231 8.53 12.76 3.96
CA LEU A 231 8.11 11.70 3.06
C LEU A 231 9.22 11.37 2.06
N GLN A 232 9.44 10.07 1.86
CA GLN A 232 10.31 9.51 0.83
C GLN A 232 9.51 8.86 -0.30
N SER A 233 8.28 8.44 -0.03
CA SER A 233 7.36 7.84 -0.98
C SER A 233 5.99 8.49 -0.88
N LEU A 234 5.45 8.92 -2.01
CA LEU A 234 4.11 9.49 -2.10
C LEU A 234 3.35 8.88 -3.27
N GLU A 235 2.13 8.42 -3.01
CA GLU A 235 1.18 8.02 -4.04
C GLU A 235 -0.10 8.84 -3.92
N ILE A 236 -0.53 9.48 -5.01
CA ILE A 236 -1.81 10.17 -5.10
C ILE A 236 -2.52 9.72 -6.37
N VAL A 237 -3.47 8.79 -6.21
CA VAL A 237 -4.09 8.09 -7.33
C VAL A 237 -5.60 8.35 -7.39
N ALA A 238 -6.08 8.72 -8.56
CA ALA A 238 -7.50 8.90 -8.85
C ALA A 238 -8.32 7.61 -8.59
N PRO A 239 -9.64 7.73 -8.31
CA PRO A 239 -10.44 8.95 -8.31
C PRO A 239 -10.35 9.73 -6.98
N ILE A 240 -10.13 11.04 -7.10
CA ILE A 240 -10.26 12.03 -6.01
C ILE A 240 -11.04 13.21 -6.58
N THR A 241 -12.37 13.06 -6.66
CA THR A 241 -13.25 13.94 -7.45
C THR A 241 -13.13 15.42 -7.07
N ALA A 242 -12.93 15.74 -5.79
CA ALA A 242 -12.77 17.13 -5.36
C ALA A 242 -11.49 17.81 -5.88
N LEU A 243 -10.47 17.07 -6.30
CA LEU A 243 -9.28 17.62 -6.95
C LEU A 243 -9.51 17.99 -8.41
N GLN A 244 -10.40 17.27 -9.10
CA GLN A 244 -10.69 17.48 -10.52
C GLN A 244 -11.44 18.79 -10.80
N VAL A 245 -11.85 19.52 -9.76
CA VAL A 245 -12.50 20.84 -9.88
C VAL A 245 -11.51 21.92 -10.32
N THR A 246 -10.23 21.77 -9.98
CA THR A 246 -9.18 22.73 -10.31
C THR A 246 -8.21 22.08 -11.29
N ARG A 247 -7.67 22.85 -12.23
CA ARG A 247 -6.65 22.39 -13.17
C ARG A 247 -5.28 22.35 -12.48
N GLY A 248 -4.53 21.26 -12.64
CA GLY A 248 -3.18 21.12 -12.07
C GLY A 248 -3.05 21.29 -10.54
N PRO A 249 -3.95 20.74 -9.70
CA PRO A 249 -3.95 20.97 -8.26
C PRO A 249 -2.66 20.49 -7.58
N LEU A 250 -1.93 19.56 -8.20
CA LEU A 250 -0.73 18.94 -7.64
C LEU A 250 0.56 19.31 -8.38
N ASN A 251 0.57 20.34 -9.23
CA ASN A 251 1.80 20.78 -9.93
C ASN A 251 2.94 21.12 -8.97
N ASN A 252 2.61 21.63 -7.78
CA ASN A 252 3.57 22.01 -6.74
C ASN A 252 3.88 20.89 -5.73
N VAL A 253 3.51 19.64 -6.01
CA VAL A 253 3.68 18.53 -5.05
C VAL A 253 5.13 18.34 -4.60
N LEU A 254 6.10 18.54 -5.49
CA LEU A 254 7.53 18.44 -5.19
C LEU A 254 8.01 19.56 -4.27
N ASN A 255 7.39 20.75 -4.34
CA ASN A 255 7.66 21.85 -3.39
C ASN A 255 7.20 21.51 -1.98
N TRP A 256 6.08 20.81 -1.84
CA TRP A 256 5.56 20.40 -0.53
C TRP A 256 6.29 19.19 0.03
N ALA A 257 6.78 18.28 -0.83
CA ALA A 257 7.49 17.07 -0.46
C ALA A 257 8.85 16.97 -1.19
N PRO A 258 9.86 17.76 -0.78
CA PRO A 258 11.12 17.90 -1.51
C PRO A 258 12.05 16.68 -1.43
N ASN A 259 11.88 15.84 -0.41
CA ASN A 259 12.74 14.68 -0.15
C ASN A 259 12.20 13.36 -0.73
N LEU A 260 11.18 13.43 -1.60
CA LEU A 260 10.63 12.26 -2.25
C LEU A 260 11.68 11.57 -3.11
N ALA A 261 11.83 10.26 -2.91
CA ALA A 261 12.58 9.37 -3.79
C ALA A 261 11.64 8.65 -4.77
N TYR A 262 10.37 8.45 -4.39
CA TYR A 262 9.35 7.80 -5.19
C TYR A 262 8.07 8.64 -5.21
N LEU A 263 7.53 8.91 -6.39
CA LEU A 263 6.26 9.58 -6.61
C LEU A 263 5.43 8.79 -7.62
N LYS A 264 4.22 8.39 -7.21
CA LYS A 264 3.18 7.88 -8.11
C LYS A 264 2.00 8.83 -8.10
N ILE A 265 1.65 9.39 -9.23
CA ILE A 265 0.64 10.45 -9.28
C ILE A 265 -0.23 10.30 -10.51
N SER A 266 -1.53 10.56 -10.36
CA SER A 266 -2.43 10.57 -11.51
C SER A 266 -2.23 11.82 -12.35
N VAL A 267 -2.08 11.63 -13.66
CA VAL A 267 -1.93 12.73 -14.62
C VAL A 267 -3.16 13.65 -14.63
N ASP A 268 -4.32 13.14 -14.21
CA ASP A 268 -5.57 13.88 -14.04
C ASP A 268 -5.43 15.08 -13.08
N PHE A 269 -4.36 15.13 -12.28
CA PHE A 269 -4.08 16.17 -11.30
C PHE A 269 -2.91 17.09 -11.68
N LEU A 270 -2.34 16.91 -12.88
CA LEU A 270 -1.14 17.59 -13.35
C LEU A 270 -1.39 18.32 -14.67
N THR A 271 -0.65 19.40 -14.89
CA THR A 271 -0.50 20.07 -16.20
C THR A 271 0.97 20.11 -16.60
N ALA A 272 1.27 20.67 -17.78
CA ALA A 272 2.63 20.97 -18.22
C ALA A 272 3.47 21.74 -17.16
N ASP A 273 2.84 22.59 -16.33
CA ASP A 273 3.52 23.37 -15.31
C ASP A 273 4.20 22.50 -14.24
N PHE A 274 3.74 21.26 -14.02
CA PHE A 274 4.42 20.30 -13.14
C PHE A 274 5.87 20.07 -13.57
N LEU A 275 6.11 20.13 -14.89
CA LEU A 275 7.41 20.01 -15.51
C LEU A 275 8.03 21.37 -15.84
N GLY A 276 7.50 22.48 -15.31
CA GLY A 276 8.02 23.82 -15.60
C GLY A 276 7.90 24.24 -17.07
N VAL A 277 6.98 23.64 -17.82
CA VAL A 277 6.71 23.92 -19.24
C VAL A 277 5.39 24.68 -19.35
N ASP A 278 5.36 25.78 -20.10
CA ASP A 278 4.13 26.51 -20.39
C ASP A 278 3.27 25.82 -21.48
N GLU A 279 2.09 26.38 -21.75
CA GLU A 279 1.18 25.87 -22.79
C GLU A 279 1.73 25.99 -24.23
N ASN A 280 2.85 26.71 -24.42
CA ASN A 280 3.53 26.90 -25.71
C ASN A 280 4.81 26.07 -25.81
N ASP A 281 4.99 25.06 -24.93
CA ASP A 281 6.19 24.22 -24.86
C ASP A 281 7.48 24.99 -24.50
N ILE A 282 7.35 26.14 -23.84
CA ILE A 282 8.47 26.98 -23.39
C ILE A 282 8.80 26.64 -21.94
N VAL A 283 10.07 26.31 -21.68
CA VAL A 283 10.56 26.09 -20.31
C VAL A 283 10.61 27.43 -19.57
N ILE A 284 9.82 27.53 -18.51
CA ILE A 284 9.65 28.77 -17.73
C ILE A 284 10.65 28.81 -16.57
N ASP A 285 11.03 27.64 -16.04
CA ASP A 285 11.80 27.55 -14.81
C ASP A 285 12.82 26.39 -14.84
N GLU A 286 14.02 26.69 -15.33
CA GLU A 286 15.14 25.72 -15.37
C GLU A 286 15.71 25.42 -13.98
N ASN A 287 15.48 26.26 -12.96
CA ASN A 287 16.27 26.25 -11.72
C ASN A 287 15.55 25.67 -10.50
N THR A 288 14.21 25.70 -10.44
CA THR A 288 13.49 25.33 -9.21
C THR A 288 13.40 23.82 -8.99
N LEU A 289 13.45 23.00 -10.05
CA LEU A 289 13.24 21.55 -9.96
C LEU A 289 14.54 20.72 -9.86
N LEU A 290 15.72 21.34 -10.04
CA LEU A 290 17.03 20.67 -10.01
C LEU A 290 17.46 20.12 -8.63
N HIS A 291 16.70 20.40 -7.57
CA HIS A 291 17.07 20.08 -6.19
C HIS A 291 16.31 18.90 -5.56
N TYR A 292 15.38 18.27 -6.28
CA TYR A 292 14.60 17.17 -5.71
C TYR A 292 15.35 15.84 -5.74
N SER A 293 15.15 15.05 -4.69
CA SER A 293 15.75 13.71 -4.54
C SER A 293 14.99 12.62 -5.31
N LEU A 294 14.13 13.00 -6.25
CA LEU A 294 13.18 12.09 -6.92
C LEU A 294 13.92 11.14 -7.85
N LYS A 295 13.83 9.84 -7.56
CA LYS A 295 14.46 8.76 -8.35
C LYS A 295 13.46 8.03 -9.22
N THR A 296 12.21 7.96 -8.79
CA THR A 296 11.18 7.17 -9.44
C THR A 296 9.91 7.99 -9.58
N LEU A 297 9.45 8.17 -10.82
CA LEU A 297 8.22 8.88 -11.15
C LEU A 297 7.29 7.94 -11.92
N TYR A 298 6.11 7.65 -11.36
CA TYR A 298 5.06 6.91 -12.01
C TYR A 298 3.87 7.82 -12.34
N LEU A 299 3.58 7.96 -13.63
CA LEU A 299 2.42 8.68 -14.15
C LEU A 299 1.26 7.70 -14.34
N HIS A 300 0.28 7.78 -13.45
CA HIS A 300 -0.93 6.97 -13.48
C HIS A 300 -2.04 7.65 -14.26
N CYS A 301 -2.94 6.86 -14.87
CA CYS A 301 -4.10 7.39 -15.58
C CYS A 301 -5.32 6.55 -15.21
N PHE A 302 -6.31 7.19 -14.59
CA PHE A 302 -7.59 6.56 -14.28
C PHE A 302 -8.55 6.66 -15.47
N ASP A 303 -8.75 7.87 -16.00
CA ASP A 303 -9.61 8.17 -17.13
C ASP A 303 -8.82 8.87 -18.26
N PRO A 304 -8.53 8.18 -19.38
CA PRO A 304 -7.72 8.76 -20.45
C PRO A 304 -8.39 9.97 -21.13
N THR A 305 -9.71 10.12 -21.01
CA THR A 305 -10.43 11.25 -21.61
C THR A 305 -10.18 12.58 -20.88
N GLN A 306 -9.64 12.52 -19.66
CA GLN A 306 -9.36 13.71 -18.83
C GLN A 306 -7.86 14.04 -18.79
N CYS A 307 -7.05 13.34 -19.57
CA CYS A 307 -5.58 13.41 -19.54
C CYS A 307 -4.99 14.31 -20.65
N GLU A 308 -5.67 15.39 -21.04
CA GLU A 308 -5.22 16.26 -22.15
C GLU A 308 -4.13 17.25 -21.72
N ASP A 309 -4.07 17.60 -20.44
CA ASP A 309 -3.22 18.69 -19.93
C ASP A 309 -1.73 18.33 -19.79
N LEU A 310 -1.42 17.04 -19.66
CA LEU A 310 -0.05 16.53 -19.62
C LEU A 310 0.10 15.49 -20.72
N ASN A 311 0.99 15.75 -21.68
CA ASN A 311 1.21 14.87 -22.82
C ASN A 311 2.67 14.37 -22.87
N VAL A 312 2.94 13.51 -23.85
CA VAL A 312 4.27 12.96 -24.15
C VAL A 312 5.33 14.06 -24.38
N GLN A 313 4.98 15.13 -25.09
CA GLN A 313 5.92 16.19 -25.48
C GLN A 313 6.41 16.94 -24.25
N HIS A 314 5.51 17.28 -23.32
CA HIS A 314 5.88 17.94 -22.06
C HIS A 314 6.89 17.09 -21.26
N VAL A 315 6.67 15.77 -21.18
CA VAL A 315 7.60 14.84 -20.51
C VAL A 315 8.95 14.80 -21.20
N LEU A 316 8.98 14.74 -22.54
CA LEU A 316 10.22 14.80 -23.30
C LEU A 316 10.98 16.10 -23.05
N ILE A 317 10.29 17.24 -23.10
CA ILE A 317 10.86 18.57 -22.83
C ILE A 317 11.45 18.60 -21.42
N GLY A 318 10.71 18.12 -20.41
CA GLY A 318 11.19 18.07 -19.03
C GLY A 318 12.43 17.18 -18.85
N ILE A 319 12.54 16.07 -19.58
CA ILE A 319 13.74 15.22 -19.54
C ILE A 319 14.91 15.92 -20.24
N LEU A 320 14.72 16.43 -21.46
CA LEU A 320 15.80 17.03 -22.25
C LEU A 320 16.34 18.33 -21.64
N HIS A 321 15.49 19.13 -20.98
CA HIS A 321 15.90 20.37 -20.30
C HIS A 321 16.40 20.14 -18.86
N GLY A 322 16.53 18.87 -18.45
CA GLY A 322 17.14 18.53 -17.16
C GLY A 322 16.25 18.77 -15.94
N ILE A 323 14.93 18.89 -16.14
CA ILE A 323 13.96 19.09 -15.04
C ILE A 323 13.80 17.78 -14.25
N LEU A 324 13.91 16.64 -14.93
CA LEU A 324 13.85 15.30 -14.32
C LEU A 324 15.24 14.67 -14.15
N VAL A 325 16.29 15.45 -13.88
CA VAL A 325 17.69 14.95 -13.76
C VAL A 325 17.87 13.87 -12.70
N GLY A 326 17.10 13.90 -11.61
CA GLY A 326 17.18 12.87 -10.57
C GLY A 326 16.51 11.54 -10.94
N VAL A 327 15.58 11.56 -11.90
CA VAL A 327 14.68 10.44 -12.19
C VAL A 327 15.42 9.37 -12.98
N ARG A 328 15.39 8.15 -12.44
CA ARG A 328 16.00 6.95 -13.00
C ARG A 328 14.95 6.00 -13.55
N ILE A 329 13.79 5.97 -12.90
CA ILE A 329 12.67 5.13 -13.31
C ILE A 329 11.50 6.04 -13.66
N LEU A 330 11.18 6.09 -14.95
CA LEU A 330 9.95 6.71 -15.44
C LEU A 330 8.95 5.61 -15.77
N GLY A 331 7.89 5.56 -14.98
CA GLY A 331 6.78 4.66 -15.15
C GLY A 331 5.61 5.34 -15.84
N ILE A 332 5.13 4.77 -16.95
CA ILE A 332 3.98 5.31 -17.69
C ILE A 332 2.88 4.27 -17.70
N HIS A 333 1.71 4.66 -17.20
CA HIS A 333 0.55 3.77 -17.18
C HIS A 333 0.05 3.50 -18.60
N GLN A 334 -0.18 2.21 -18.92
CA GLN A 334 -0.52 1.77 -20.27
C GLN A 334 -1.73 2.49 -20.88
N ARG A 335 -2.74 2.85 -20.06
CA ARG A 335 -3.96 3.54 -20.52
C ARG A 335 -3.72 4.93 -21.11
N LEU A 336 -2.56 5.54 -20.85
CA LEU A 336 -2.18 6.80 -21.50
C LEU A 336 -2.02 6.64 -23.01
N GLY A 337 -1.80 5.42 -23.51
CA GLY A 337 -1.63 5.16 -24.95
C GLY A 337 -0.36 5.77 -25.55
N TRP A 338 0.52 6.35 -24.71
CA TRP A 338 1.74 7.01 -25.15
C TRP A 338 2.75 6.06 -25.81
N ARG A 339 2.68 4.76 -25.47
CA ARG A 339 3.56 3.75 -26.06
C ARG A 339 3.39 3.60 -27.56
N ASP A 340 2.16 3.74 -28.06
CA ASP A 340 1.82 3.60 -29.47
C ASP A 340 1.86 4.95 -30.21
N ASN A 341 2.31 6.01 -29.54
CA ASN A 341 2.46 7.32 -30.13
C ASN A 341 3.76 7.38 -30.96
N ASP A 342 3.64 7.61 -32.27
CA ASP A 342 4.79 7.73 -33.19
C ASP A 342 5.84 8.73 -32.69
N TYR A 343 5.41 9.83 -32.06
CA TYR A 343 6.31 10.81 -31.48
C TYR A 343 7.11 10.23 -30.31
N TRP A 344 6.47 9.47 -29.41
CA TRP A 344 7.16 8.78 -28.30
C TRP A 344 8.17 7.78 -28.84
N ILE A 345 7.75 6.92 -29.78
CA ILE A 345 8.59 5.87 -30.37
C ILE A 345 9.83 6.48 -31.04
N ASN A 346 9.66 7.57 -31.79
CA ASN A 346 10.76 8.24 -32.47
C ASN A 346 11.77 8.88 -31.50
N HIS A 347 11.35 9.22 -30.29
CA HIS A 347 12.21 9.87 -29.28
C HIS A 347 12.63 8.95 -28.13
N LEU A 348 12.14 7.70 -28.07
CA LEU A 348 12.46 6.73 -27.01
C LEU A 348 13.96 6.55 -26.79
N VAL A 349 14.73 6.46 -27.87
CA VAL A 349 16.19 6.30 -27.80
C VAL A 349 16.84 7.53 -27.17
N SER A 350 16.41 8.73 -27.58
CA SER A 350 16.88 10.00 -27.01
C SER A 350 16.50 10.14 -25.54
N ILE A 351 15.29 9.71 -25.17
CA ILE A 351 14.80 9.72 -23.78
C ILE A 351 15.64 8.79 -22.91
N ASN A 352 15.82 7.53 -23.33
CA ASN A 352 16.63 6.57 -22.58
C ASN A 352 18.07 7.08 -22.44
N THR A 353 18.65 7.62 -23.51
CA THR A 353 20.00 8.17 -23.49
C THR A 353 20.11 9.34 -22.51
N ALA A 354 19.14 10.27 -22.51
CA ALA A 354 19.12 11.40 -21.58
C ALA A 354 18.95 10.95 -20.12
N LEU A 355 18.06 9.98 -19.85
CA LEU A 355 17.89 9.39 -18.52
C LEU A 355 19.16 8.67 -18.04
N GLU A 356 19.82 7.91 -18.92
CA GLU A 356 21.09 7.26 -18.62
C GLU A 356 22.23 8.25 -18.38
N GLU A 357 22.32 9.33 -19.18
CA GLU A 357 23.28 10.41 -18.99
C GLU A 357 23.10 11.11 -17.65
N HIS A 358 21.86 11.34 -17.25
CA HIS A 358 21.52 11.91 -15.95
C HIS A 358 21.84 10.93 -14.80
N ALA A 359 21.58 9.64 -14.97
CA ALA A 359 21.86 8.60 -13.97
C ALA A 359 23.35 8.31 -13.76
N ARG A 360 24.19 8.51 -14.80
CA ARG A 360 25.64 8.20 -14.79
C ARG A 360 26.44 8.99 -13.74
N LYS A 361 25.90 10.07 -13.20
CA LYS A 361 26.56 10.89 -12.17
C LYS A 361 26.57 10.26 -10.77
N ASP A 362 25.71 9.28 -10.48
CA ASP A 362 25.59 8.67 -9.14
C ASP A 362 25.43 7.12 -9.11
N GLY A 363 25.32 6.44 -10.27
CA GLY A 363 25.16 4.96 -10.45
C GLY A 363 23.85 4.37 -9.88
N PRO A 364 23.32 3.18 -10.28
CA PRO A 364 23.47 2.36 -11.49
C PRO A 364 22.51 2.81 -12.63
N GLU A 365 22.21 1.94 -13.63
CA GLU A 365 21.45 2.20 -14.88
C GLU A 365 20.01 2.74 -14.69
N ALA A 366 19.52 3.53 -15.65
CA ALA A 366 18.15 4.07 -15.72
C ALA A 366 17.24 3.15 -16.56
N GLU A 367 15.95 3.06 -16.21
CA GLU A 367 14.99 2.17 -16.88
C GLU A 367 13.62 2.83 -17.04
N ILE A 368 13.01 2.71 -18.22
CA ILE A 368 11.59 3.04 -18.44
C ILE A 368 10.75 1.78 -18.20
N SER A 369 9.82 1.87 -17.25
CA SER A 369 8.91 0.77 -16.93
C SER A 369 7.50 1.07 -17.44
N VAL A 370 6.86 0.10 -18.08
CA VAL A 370 5.43 0.18 -18.43
C VAL A 370 4.68 -0.80 -17.54
N GLU A 371 3.85 -0.29 -16.64
CA GLU A 371 3.02 -1.14 -15.80
C GLU A 371 1.63 -1.33 -16.43
N ASP A 372 1.21 -2.60 -16.53
CA ASP A 372 -0.21 -2.95 -16.58
C ASP A 372 -0.83 -2.57 -15.24
N ALA A 373 -2.08 -2.08 -15.26
CA ALA A 373 -2.84 -1.71 -14.07
C ALA A 373 -3.01 -2.92 -13.13
N GLY A 374 -2.02 -3.18 -12.31
CA GLY A 374 -2.00 -4.24 -11.30
C GLY A 374 -1.48 -3.62 -10.02
N ILE A 375 -2.36 -3.50 -9.04
CA ILE A 375 -1.98 -3.22 -7.66
C ILE A 375 -0.95 -4.29 -7.27
N ARG A 376 0.34 -3.95 -7.23
CA ARG A 376 1.39 -4.85 -6.74
C ARG A 376 1.26 -4.89 -5.23
N PHE A 377 0.50 -5.86 -4.73
CA PHE A 377 0.49 -6.20 -3.32
C PHE A 377 1.87 -6.73 -2.91
N PHE A 378 2.29 -6.41 -1.69
CA PHE A 378 3.36 -7.12 -1.00
C PHE A 378 3.13 -8.63 -1.12
N GLY A 379 4.07 -9.33 -1.75
CA GLY A 379 4.13 -10.80 -1.72
C GLY A 379 3.45 -11.52 -2.89
N GLN A 380 3.89 -11.27 -4.13
CA GLN A 380 3.87 -12.32 -5.16
C GLN A 380 5.26 -12.48 -5.78
N ARG A 381 5.77 -13.71 -5.69
CA ARG A 381 6.75 -14.27 -6.60
C ARG A 381 6.08 -14.63 -7.91
#